data_AF-W9S9D0-F1
#
_entry.id   AF-W9S9D0-F1
#
_cell.length_a   1.000
_cell.length_b   1.000
_cell.length_c   1.000
_cell.angle_alpha   90.00
_cell.angle_beta   90.00
_cell.angle_gamma   90.00
#
_symmetry.space_group_name_H-M   'P 1'
#
loop_
_entity.id
_entity.type
_entity.pdbx_description
1 polymer ?
#
loop_
_entity_poly.entity_id
_entity_poly.type
_entity_poly.pdbx_seq_one_letter_code
_entity_poly.pdbx_strand_id
1 'polypeptide(L)'
;MLSRSVSFSGVGEGFGGSYRSYSAIDTSAERDNAVLEEEIGKIRRHYEAAKKNFLKIPDALKEMPKINPEGIYVNKNLRLDNIQVYGFDYDYTLAHYSPNLQTLIYDLAKKHMVDEFRYPDICATFNYDPSFPIRGLYYDKLKGCLLKLDFFGSIELDGCYFGRRKVLHV
;
A
#
# COMPACT_ATOMS: atom_id res chain seq x y z
N MET A 1 -20.52 -11.28 -33.38
CA MET A 1 -21.06 -12.63 -33.11
C MET A 1 -20.53 -13.58 -34.17
N LEU A 2 -19.67 -14.53 -33.81
CA LEU A 2 -19.46 -15.78 -34.53
C LEU A 2 -18.68 -16.71 -33.58
N SER A 3 -19.48 -17.50 -32.86
CA SER A 3 -19.05 -18.63 -32.05
C SER A 3 -18.50 -19.72 -32.97
N ARG A 4 -17.40 -20.36 -32.58
CA ARG A 4 -17.00 -21.67 -33.08
C ARG A 4 -16.99 -22.65 -31.91
N SER A 5 -18.13 -23.30 -31.74
CA SER A 5 -18.30 -24.56 -31.05
C SER A 5 -17.68 -25.69 -31.87
N VAL A 6 -16.86 -26.52 -31.24
CA VAL A 6 -16.52 -27.85 -31.74
C VAL A 6 -17.20 -28.86 -30.83
N SER A 7 -18.03 -29.68 -31.44
CA SER A 7 -18.81 -30.76 -30.85
C SER A 7 -18.58 -32.03 -31.67
N PHE A 8 -18.27 -33.14 -31.02
CA PHE A 8 -18.62 -34.51 -31.45
C PHE A 8 -18.37 -35.44 -30.25
N SER A 9 -19.42 -35.76 -29.48
CA SER A 9 -20.22 -37.01 -29.49
C SER A 9 -19.42 -38.22 -29.00
N GLY A 10 -19.83 -38.89 -27.92
CA GLY A 10 -20.94 -39.84 -27.84
C GLY A 10 -20.34 -41.04 -27.10
N VAL A 11 -20.95 -41.63 -26.07
CA VAL A 11 -22.06 -42.59 -26.12
C VAL A 11 -22.62 -42.70 -24.68
N GLY A 12 -23.94 -42.86 -24.55
CA GLY A 12 -24.65 -43.16 -23.29
C GLY A 12 -24.27 -44.54 -22.71
N GLU A 13 -24.86 -45.11 -21.67
CA GLU A 13 -26.10 -44.90 -20.94
C GLU A 13 -25.94 -45.74 -19.66
N GLY A 14 -26.59 -45.34 -18.56
CA GLY A 14 -27.31 -46.28 -17.70
C GLY A 14 -26.56 -47.15 -16.66
N PHE A 15 -26.97 -46.92 -15.41
CA PHE A 15 -27.18 -47.89 -14.32
C PHE A 15 -25.99 -48.49 -13.55
N GLY A 16 -25.93 -48.10 -12.26
CA GLY A 16 -26.12 -49.06 -11.18
C GLY A 16 -24.88 -49.80 -10.66
N GLY A 17 -24.34 -49.28 -9.55
CA GLY A 17 -23.77 -50.09 -8.47
C GLY A 17 -22.40 -50.73 -8.72
N SER A 18 -21.38 -50.21 -8.05
CA SER A 18 -20.65 -51.00 -7.06
C SER A 18 -19.67 -50.11 -6.32
N TYR A 19 -19.86 -49.99 -5.01
CA TYR A 19 -18.90 -49.42 -4.09
C TYR A 19 -17.64 -50.30 -4.14
N ARG A 20 -16.68 -49.95 -5.00
CA ARG A 20 -15.32 -50.46 -4.90
C ARG A 20 -14.46 -49.42 -4.20
N SER A 21 -14.55 -49.50 -2.88
CA SER A 21 -13.53 -48.98 -1.97
C SER A 21 -12.19 -49.61 -2.37
N TYR A 22 -11.33 -48.82 -3.00
CA TYR A 22 -9.90 -49.06 -2.94
C TYR A 22 -9.39 -48.24 -1.77
N SER A 23 -9.35 -48.89 -0.60
CA SER A 23 -8.54 -48.47 0.53
C SER A 23 -7.07 -48.58 0.14
N ALA A 24 -6.56 -47.60 -0.59
CA ALA A 24 -5.16 -47.24 -0.57
C ALA A 24 -5.06 -46.11 0.45
N ILE A 25 -4.53 -46.43 1.63
CA ILE A 25 -4.18 -45.43 2.65
C ILE A 25 -3.09 -44.57 2.00
N ASP A 26 -3.48 -43.39 1.49
CA ASP A 26 -2.57 -42.40 0.95
C ASP A 26 -1.78 -41.77 2.09
N THR A 27 -0.80 -42.53 2.57
CA THR A 27 0.16 -42.14 3.60
C THR A 27 1.06 -40.98 3.14
N SER A 28 0.98 -40.55 1.88
CA SER A 28 1.66 -39.36 1.35
C SER A 28 0.91 -38.07 1.70
N ALA A 29 -0.40 -38.00 1.47
CA ALA A 29 -1.19 -36.77 1.68
C ALA A 29 -1.25 -36.32 3.15
N GLU A 30 -1.24 -37.26 4.09
CA GLU A 30 -1.18 -36.98 5.53
C GLU A 30 0.22 -36.56 5.98
N ARG A 31 1.27 -37.15 5.38
CA ARG A 31 2.66 -36.72 5.60
C ARG A 31 2.91 -35.32 5.07
N ASP A 32 2.40 -35.00 3.90
CA ASP A 32 2.59 -33.69 3.27
C ASP A 32 1.88 -32.58 4.06
N ASN A 33 0.68 -32.84 4.59
CA ASN A 33 -0.01 -31.91 5.50
C ASN A 33 0.72 -31.74 6.85
N ALA A 34 1.27 -32.83 7.40
CA ALA A 34 2.05 -32.76 8.64
C ALA A 34 3.35 -31.96 8.46
N VAL A 35 4.01 -32.08 7.30
CA VAL A 35 5.20 -31.31 6.95
C VAL A 35 4.85 -29.83 6.77
N LEU A 36 3.75 -29.51 6.07
CA LEU A 36 3.26 -28.13 5.91
C LEU A 36 2.90 -27.47 7.25
N GLU A 37 2.21 -28.18 8.15
CA GLU A 37 1.91 -27.70 9.50
C GLU A 37 3.19 -27.47 10.33
N GLU A 38 4.20 -28.33 10.17
CA GLU A 38 5.49 -28.14 10.82
C GLU A 38 6.22 -26.89 10.29
N GLU A 39 6.20 -26.66 8.98
CA GLU A 39 6.76 -25.47 8.34
C GLU A 39 6.04 -24.18 8.76
N ILE A 40 4.70 -24.19 8.77
CA ILE A 40 3.89 -23.07 9.26
C ILE A 40 4.20 -22.82 10.74
N GLY A 41 4.32 -23.87 11.54
CA GLY A 41 4.71 -23.80 12.95
C GLY A 41 6.11 -23.22 13.16
N LYS A 42 7.07 -23.53 12.28
CA LYS A 42 8.42 -22.94 12.28
C LYS A 42 8.35 -21.45 11.92
N ILE A 43 7.65 -21.09 10.85
CA ILE A 43 7.48 -19.69 10.41
C ILE A 43 6.84 -18.86 11.53
N ARG A 44 5.79 -19.37 12.18
CA ARG A 44 5.11 -18.69 13.28
C ARG A 44 6.01 -18.47 14.49
N ARG A 45 6.84 -19.46 14.84
CA ARG A 45 7.85 -19.32 15.90
C ARG A 45 8.90 -18.28 15.56
N HIS A 46 9.42 -18.30 14.33
CA HIS A 46 10.36 -17.29 13.85
C HIS A 46 9.75 -15.89 13.87
N TYR A 47 8.51 -15.75 13.43
CA TYR A 47 7.76 -14.49 13.47
C TYR A 47 7.60 -13.96 14.91
N GLU A 48 7.15 -14.79 15.85
CA GLU A 48 6.98 -14.37 17.25
C GLU A 48 8.32 -14.02 17.92
N ALA A 49 9.38 -14.76 17.63
CA ALA A 49 10.73 -14.44 18.10
C ALA A 49 11.22 -13.10 17.54
N ALA A 50 11.04 -12.86 16.24
CA ALA A 50 11.38 -11.59 15.59
C ALA A 50 10.57 -10.42 16.16
N LYS A 51 9.25 -10.60 16.36
CA LYS A 51 8.35 -9.61 16.96
C LYS A 51 8.78 -9.24 18.38
N LYS A 52 9.15 -10.23 19.20
CA LYS A 52 9.66 -10.01 20.57
C LYS A 52 10.99 -9.27 20.57
N ASN A 53 11.89 -9.58 19.64
CA ASN A 53 13.17 -8.88 19.49
C ASN A 53 12.97 -7.44 18.99
N PHE A 54 12.02 -7.22 18.08
CA PHE A 54 11.62 -5.89 17.62
C PHE A 54 11.07 -5.02 18.76
N LEU A 55 10.27 -5.60 19.66
CA LEU A 55 9.80 -4.89 20.86
C LEU A 55 10.92 -4.61 21.88
N LYS A 56 12.03 -5.34 21.81
CA LYS A 56 13.21 -5.22 22.66
C LYS A 56 14.38 -4.51 21.98
N ILE A 57 14.12 -3.70 20.96
CA ILE A 57 15.16 -2.86 20.35
C ILE A 57 15.76 -1.97 21.46
N PRO A 58 17.08 -2.07 21.72
CA PRO A 58 17.77 -1.21 22.67
C PRO A 58 17.42 0.26 22.43
N ASP A 59 17.19 1.03 23.48
CA ASP A 59 16.80 2.44 23.34
C ASP A 59 17.84 3.26 22.54
N ALA A 60 19.12 2.87 22.62
CA ALA A 60 20.19 3.39 21.76
C ALA A 60 19.92 3.25 20.24
N LEU A 61 19.30 2.15 19.79
CA LEU A 61 18.91 1.96 18.37
C LEU A 61 17.64 2.75 18.01
N LYS A 62 16.78 3.09 18.97
CA LYS A 62 15.64 4.01 18.75
C LYS A 62 16.11 5.44 18.58
N GLU A 63 17.16 5.83 19.31
CA GLU A 63 17.77 7.16 19.27
C GLU A 63 18.72 7.36 18.08
N MET A 64 19.16 6.27 17.43
CA MET A 64 19.94 6.40 16.20
C MET A 64 19.11 7.13 15.11
N PRO A 65 19.70 8.13 14.44
CA PRO A 65 19.04 8.77 13.31
C PRO A 65 18.79 7.73 12.22
N LYS A 66 17.50 7.44 11.98
CA LYS A 66 17.06 6.43 11.00
C LYS A 66 17.47 6.78 9.57
N ILE A 67 17.76 8.05 9.32
CA ILE A 67 18.10 8.61 8.01
C ILE A 67 19.31 9.52 8.19
N ASN A 68 20.30 9.37 7.30
CA ASN A 68 21.40 10.31 7.16
C ASN A 68 20.96 11.40 6.17
N PRO A 69 20.90 12.69 6.57
CA PRO A 69 20.52 13.78 5.66
C PRO A 69 21.39 13.87 4.39
N GLU A 70 22.65 13.47 4.48
CA GLU A 70 23.60 13.43 3.37
C GLU A 70 23.70 12.02 2.73
N GLY A 71 22.84 11.10 3.16
CA GLY A 71 22.86 9.71 2.72
C GLY A 71 22.30 9.54 1.31
N ILE A 72 23.06 8.85 0.44
CA ILE A 72 22.58 8.40 -0.87
C ILE A 72 22.10 6.95 -0.74
N TYR A 73 20.81 6.73 -0.96
CA TYR A 73 20.16 5.42 -0.85
C TYR A 73 20.00 4.76 -2.21
N VAL A 74 20.21 3.43 -2.27
CA VAL A 74 20.25 2.68 -3.53
C VAL A 74 19.17 1.61 -3.56
N ASN A 75 18.22 1.75 -4.47
CA ASN A 75 17.18 0.72 -4.73
C ASN A 75 17.62 -0.30 -5.79
N LYS A 76 18.45 0.12 -6.75
CA LYS A 76 18.98 -0.71 -7.85
C LYS A 76 20.42 -0.33 -8.12
N ASN A 77 21.24 -1.30 -8.53
CA ASN A 77 22.62 -1.05 -8.91
C ASN A 77 22.69 -0.07 -10.09
N LEU A 78 23.49 0.99 -9.95
CA LEU A 78 23.72 2.01 -10.97
C LEU A 78 25.21 2.32 -11.04
N ARG A 79 25.77 2.26 -12.25
CA ARG A 79 27.18 2.58 -12.54
C ARG A 79 27.29 4.03 -13.02
N LEU A 80 27.66 4.93 -12.10
CA LEU A 80 27.75 6.37 -12.38
C LEU A 80 28.86 6.71 -13.39
N ASP A 81 29.88 5.88 -13.51
CA ASP A 81 30.97 6.03 -14.48
C ASP A 81 30.51 5.88 -15.94
N ASN A 82 29.38 5.22 -16.18
CA ASN A 82 28.78 5.08 -17.50
C ASN A 82 27.82 6.24 -17.85
N ILE A 83 27.58 7.19 -16.94
CA ILE A 83 26.63 8.29 -17.12
C ILE A 83 27.39 9.54 -17.59
N GLN A 84 27.03 10.06 -18.76
CA GLN A 84 27.68 11.24 -19.35
C GLN A 84 26.92 12.54 -19.14
N VAL A 85 25.60 12.46 -18.91
CA VAL A 85 24.72 13.62 -18.80
C VAL A 85 23.86 13.48 -17.56
N TYR A 86 23.79 14.56 -16.79
CA TYR A 86 22.93 14.68 -15.61
C TYR A 86 21.88 15.75 -15.88
N GLY A 87 20.62 15.32 -15.96
CA GLY A 87 19.47 16.22 -16.01
C GLY A 87 18.95 16.46 -14.60
N PHE A 88 18.65 17.72 -14.29
CA PHE A 88 18.03 18.11 -13.04
C PHE A 88 16.64 18.69 -13.33
N ASP A 89 15.65 18.25 -12.55
CA ASP A 89 14.40 19.00 -12.43
C ASP A 89 14.65 20.29 -11.63
N TYR A 90 13.77 21.28 -11.76
CA TYR A 90 13.97 22.57 -11.09
C TYR A 90 13.27 22.61 -9.74
N ASP A 91 11.94 22.54 -9.73
CA ASP A 91 11.12 22.73 -8.53
C ASP A 91 11.27 21.55 -7.56
N TYR A 92 11.55 21.84 -6.28
CA TYR A 92 11.80 20.84 -5.24
C TYR A 92 13.00 19.91 -5.51
N THR A 93 13.84 20.22 -6.50
CA THR A 93 15.11 19.52 -6.78
C THR A 93 16.29 20.48 -6.67
N LEU A 94 16.36 21.50 -7.53
CA LEU A 94 17.35 22.59 -7.39
C LEU A 94 16.81 23.73 -6.53
N ALA A 95 15.57 24.12 -6.76
CA ALA A 95 14.87 25.15 -6.00
C ALA A 95 14.18 24.53 -4.79
N HIS A 96 14.76 24.76 -3.60
CA HIS A 96 14.16 24.35 -2.33
C HIS A 96 13.25 25.46 -1.80
N TYR A 97 11.96 25.16 -1.70
CA TYR A 97 10.97 26.10 -1.20
C TYR A 97 10.82 26.02 0.32
N SER A 98 10.63 27.17 0.95
CA SER A 98 10.28 27.23 2.37
C SER A 98 8.85 26.70 2.61
N PRO A 99 8.50 26.30 3.85
CA PRO A 99 7.15 25.88 4.21
C PRO A 99 6.05 26.90 3.87
N ASN A 100 6.40 28.19 3.76
CA ASN A 100 5.47 29.26 3.43
C ASN A 100 4.80 29.09 2.06
N LEU A 101 5.43 28.36 1.13
CA LEU A 101 4.85 28.11 -0.18
C LEU A 101 3.53 27.33 -0.09
N GLN A 102 3.43 26.35 0.83
CA GLN A 102 2.22 25.55 0.98
C GLN A 102 1.04 26.40 1.47
N THR A 103 1.29 27.30 2.42
CA THR A 103 0.30 28.27 2.89
C THR A 103 -0.14 29.20 1.76
N LEU A 104 0.81 29.72 0.96
CA LEU A 104 0.49 30.58 -0.17
C LEU A 104 -0.37 29.86 -1.22
N ILE A 105 -0.02 28.63 -1.59
CA ILE A 105 -0.81 27.83 -2.54
C ILE A 105 -2.24 27.62 -2.01
N TYR A 106 -2.38 27.28 -0.73
CA TYR A 106 -3.68 27.09 -0.09
C TYR A 106 -4.52 28.37 -0.12
N ASP A 107 -3.93 29.52 0.23
CA ASP A 107 -4.61 30.81 0.25
C ASP A 107 -5.04 31.28 -1.14
N LEU A 108 -4.20 31.05 -2.16
CA LEU A 108 -4.56 31.34 -3.55
C LEU A 108 -5.67 30.42 -4.06
N ALA A 109 -5.59 29.12 -3.74
CA ALA A 109 -6.61 28.14 -4.16
C ALA A 109 -7.97 28.44 -3.53
N LYS A 110 -8.03 28.68 -2.21
CA LYS A 110 -9.31 28.98 -1.53
C LYS A 110 -9.92 30.29 -2.04
N LYS A 111 -9.09 31.31 -2.31
CA LYS A 111 -9.53 32.58 -2.91
C LYS A 111 -10.17 32.34 -4.28
N HIS A 112 -9.49 31.59 -5.15
CA HIS A 112 -10.00 31.26 -6.47
C HIS A 112 -11.32 30.47 -6.40
N MET A 113 -11.48 29.57 -5.42
CA MET A 113 -12.74 28.84 -5.20
C MET A 113 -13.91 29.74 -4.81
N VAL A 114 -13.69 30.74 -3.98
CA VAL A 114 -14.73 31.70 -3.58
C VAL A 114 -15.03 32.67 -4.72
N ASP A 115 -14.00 33.26 -5.31
CA ASP A 115 -14.14 34.34 -6.30
C ASP A 115 -14.70 33.83 -7.64
N GLU A 116 -14.19 32.71 -8.16
CA GLU A 116 -14.55 32.21 -9.49
C GLU A 116 -15.62 31.12 -9.43
N PHE A 117 -15.50 30.18 -8.49
CA PHE A 117 -16.44 29.05 -8.38
C PHE A 117 -17.60 29.29 -7.41
N ARG A 118 -17.67 30.49 -6.80
CA ARG A 118 -18.78 30.92 -5.92
C ARG A 118 -19.03 29.97 -4.75
N TYR A 119 -17.96 29.39 -4.20
CA TYR A 119 -18.04 28.69 -2.93
C TYR A 119 -18.42 29.67 -1.80
N PRO A 120 -19.06 29.19 -0.72
CA PRO A 120 -19.46 30.04 0.41
C PRO A 120 -18.31 30.88 0.97
N ASP A 121 -18.56 32.16 1.28
CA ASP A 121 -17.55 33.11 1.75
C ASP A 121 -16.80 32.64 3.01
N ILE A 122 -17.45 31.81 3.84
CA ILE A 122 -16.82 31.21 5.02
C ILE A 122 -15.55 30.41 4.67
N CYS A 123 -15.44 29.87 3.45
CA CYS A 123 -14.25 29.14 3.00
C CYS A 123 -12.99 30.03 2.97
N ALA A 124 -13.12 31.35 2.80
CA ALA A 124 -11.99 32.27 2.83
C ALA A 124 -11.33 32.38 4.22
N THR A 125 -12.07 32.05 5.28
CA THR A 125 -11.59 32.10 6.67
C THR A 125 -10.72 30.91 7.07
N PHE A 126 -10.68 29.85 6.24
CA PHE A 126 -9.92 28.65 6.56
C PHE A 126 -8.42 28.91 6.45
N ASN A 127 -7.67 28.33 7.40
CA ASN A 127 -6.22 28.42 7.43
C ASN A 127 -5.58 27.08 7.09
N TYR A 128 -4.44 27.14 6.39
CA TYR A 128 -3.63 25.97 6.12
C TYR A 128 -3.08 25.40 7.44
N ASP A 129 -3.23 24.10 7.62
CA ASP A 129 -2.72 23.36 8.77
C ASP A 129 -1.64 22.39 8.27
N PRO A 130 -0.34 22.67 8.51
CA PRO A 130 0.75 21.82 8.04
C PRO A 130 0.84 20.49 8.78
N SER A 131 0.13 20.32 9.92
CA SER A 131 0.18 19.09 10.72
C SER A 131 -0.74 17.99 10.19
N PHE A 132 -1.68 18.33 9.31
CA PHE A 132 -2.70 17.40 8.84
C PHE A 132 -2.31 16.63 7.56
N PRO A 133 -1.97 17.29 6.43
CA PRO A 133 -1.66 16.56 5.21
C PRO A 133 -0.25 15.96 5.27
N ILE A 134 -0.12 14.73 4.79
CA ILE A 134 1.18 14.10 4.51
C ILE A 134 1.30 13.81 3.01
N ARG A 135 2.54 13.73 2.51
CA ARG A 135 2.79 13.38 1.11
C ARG A 135 2.37 11.93 0.83
N GLY A 136 1.78 11.70 -0.34
CA GLY A 136 1.41 10.35 -0.80
C GLY A 136 0.03 9.88 -0.34
N LEU A 137 -0.84 10.78 0.13
CA LEU A 137 -2.25 10.47 0.32
C LEU A 137 -2.98 10.38 -1.02
N TYR A 138 -3.94 9.47 -1.11
CA TYR A 138 -4.84 9.30 -2.22
C TYR A 138 -6.20 9.95 -1.92
N TYR A 139 -6.77 10.71 -2.86
CA TYR A 139 -8.08 11.32 -2.70
C TYR A 139 -9.14 10.58 -3.53
N ASP A 140 -10.08 9.93 -2.84
CA ASP A 140 -11.26 9.35 -3.47
C ASP A 140 -12.29 10.44 -3.74
N LYS A 141 -12.42 10.82 -5.02
CA LYS A 141 -13.38 11.83 -5.48
C LYS A 141 -14.85 11.39 -5.36
N LEU A 142 -15.14 10.09 -5.40
CA LEU A 142 -16.50 9.57 -5.32
C LEU A 142 -17.01 9.58 -3.87
N LYS A 143 -16.15 9.21 -2.93
CA LYS A 143 -16.50 9.15 -1.50
C LYS A 143 -16.09 10.39 -0.70
N GLY A 144 -15.21 11.23 -1.25
CA GLY A 144 -14.66 12.40 -0.57
C GLY A 144 -13.66 12.04 0.54
N CYS A 145 -13.00 10.88 0.44
CA CYS A 145 -12.09 10.37 1.47
C CYS A 145 -10.62 10.60 1.11
N LEU A 146 -9.80 10.89 2.11
CA LEU A 146 -8.34 10.85 2.04
C LEU A 146 -7.87 9.51 2.57
N LEU A 147 -7.08 8.79 1.76
CA LEU A 147 -6.64 7.43 2.01
C LEU A 147 -5.12 7.37 2.02
N LYS A 148 -4.55 6.75 3.06
CA LYS A 148 -3.18 6.28 3.08
C LYS A 148 -3.18 4.82 2.64
N LEU A 149 -2.54 4.57 1.50
CA LEU A 149 -2.44 3.23 0.92
C LEU A 149 -1.06 2.63 1.17
N ASP A 150 -1.04 1.31 1.34
CA ASP A 150 0.17 0.52 1.37
C ASP A 150 0.72 0.24 -0.05
N PHE A 151 1.82 -0.52 -0.12
CA PHE A 151 2.44 -0.87 -1.40
C PHE A 151 1.55 -1.72 -2.33
N PHE A 152 0.59 -2.47 -1.77
CA PHE A 152 -0.36 -3.29 -2.53
C PHE A 152 -1.63 -2.52 -2.91
N GLY A 153 -1.75 -1.25 -2.51
CA GLY A 153 -2.93 -0.42 -2.73
C GLY A 153 -4.06 -0.69 -1.73
N SER A 154 -3.80 -1.41 -0.65
CA SER A 154 -4.75 -1.59 0.45
C SER A 154 -4.71 -0.38 1.38
N ILE A 155 -5.83 -0.08 2.03
CA ILE A 155 -5.89 1.02 2.99
C ILE A 155 -5.10 0.63 4.24
N GLU A 156 -4.12 1.45 4.62
CA GLU A 156 -3.37 1.23 5.87
C GLU A 156 -4.31 1.33 7.07
N LEU A 157 -4.01 0.57 8.14
CA LEU A 157 -4.72 0.70 9.40
C LEU A 157 -4.74 2.18 9.79
N ASP A 158 -5.91 2.70 10.18
CA ASP A 158 -6.05 4.09 10.60
C ASP A 158 -5.77 5.15 9.50
N GLY A 159 -5.66 4.71 8.24
CA GLY A 159 -5.27 5.52 7.09
C GLY A 159 -6.42 6.19 6.34
N CYS A 160 -7.67 6.15 6.83
CA CYS A 160 -8.82 6.73 6.13
C CYS A 160 -9.42 7.92 6.88
N TYR A 161 -9.63 9.02 6.16
CA TYR A 161 -10.20 10.25 6.69
C TYR A 161 -11.33 10.76 5.77
N PHE A 162 -12.45 11.15 6.37
CA PHE A 162 -13.50 11.92 5.71
C PHE A 162 -13.40 13.38 6.16
N GLY A 163 -12.94 14.26 5.27
CA GLY A 163 -12.48 15.59 5.66
C GLY A 163 -11.33 15.47 6.67
N ARG A 164 -11.52 16.02 7.88
CA ARG A 164 -10.55 15.90 9.01
C ARG A 164 -10.87 14.78 10.00
N ARG A 165 -12.00 14.09 9.83
CA ARG A 165 -12.42 13.05 10.76
C ARG A 165 -11.86 11.70 10.32
N LYS A 166 -11.10 11.07 11.20
CA LYS A 166 -10.63 9.69 11.01
C LYS A 166 -11.82 8.73 10.97
N VAL A 167 -11.83 7.83 10.00
CA VAL A 167 -12.83 6.77 9.87
C VAL A 167 -12.29 5.52 10.54
N LEU A 168 -12.93 5.10 11.64
CA LEU A 168 -12.45 4.00 12.49
C LEU A 168 -12.79 2.61 11.94
N HIS A 169 -13.70 2.51 10.97
CA HIS A 169 -14.14 1.27 10.37
C HIS A 169 -14.20 1.45 8.86
N VAL A 170 -13.22 0.88 8.15
CA VAL A 170 -13.15 0.82 6.68
C VAL A 170 -12.88 -0.61 6.27
#